data_AF-A0AAN6TUY6-F1
#
_entry.id   AF-A0AAN6TUY6-F1
#
_cell.length_a   1.000
_cell.length_b   1.000
_cell.length_c   1.000
_cell.angle_alpha   90.00
_cell.angle_beta   90.00
_cell.angle_gamma   90.00
#
_symmetry.space_group_name_H-M   'P 1'
#
loop_
_entity.id
_entity.type
_entity.pdbx_description
1 polymer ?
#
loop_
_entity_poly.entity_id
_entity_poly.type
_entity_poly.pdbx_seq_one_letter_code
_entity_poly.pdbx_strand_id
1 'polypeptide(L)'
;MDRFAIRQDVIKVMVVGDSISHGREGDWTWRYRIWEWFEQQEISVRFVGPYAGTSPPNKPQPPRPPRLIDQPPEPPPPLRTDGAYAEGVARRFLANSNHFAAGGRQTHQAKDIISEQVAAHQPDLCLVQLGFNDLGWRVSGPVETLASMKHLVDHARSAKTDLKFAIADVPYRTDLPGRGDLPVSTKIYNDMLAQSIPYWSTAKSPIALVQFCKNYSCGGSNSEAAYDGLHPNALGEYQIARAFSQTLVSDFNFGRSALVIPDKIPPRPLSTPANLRAAPAPSGIIITWDSVYGAFGYDLQHRLAGEGDWESTHVDCNRYDQQWLHKGQTVECRVRTSGGDTLKSAWTHIASAVANPQTAPAPINMVTHATSTGFSISWTNPPPPYAGDIDRYGITNFDSDQPGAFLCKVGVRGNQAEITGLTPGHRYYISMETWTTFGGGIPAAARAVLVGRGSPAVPTSLRARALDALAVELAWPEVLDAAGYDVWVRREGPIHGRLGVRLSPTLWPLPESMVHVSDGTIPGCKTMKAILPNMEPSVWDWEYAVEAYNGDDRSGLSEWLTPPPLAPEKMSLATTDLIHIELKHG
;
A
#
# COMPACT_ATOMS: atom_id res chain seq x y z
N MET A 1 -24.37 -51.92 -40.30
CA MET A 1 -23.21 -51.83 -39.39
C MET A 1 -22.93 -50.36 -39.22
N ASP A 2 -23.00 -49.86 -37.98
CA ASP A 2 -22.12 -48.80 -37.46
C ASP A 2 -22.40 -48.66 -35.96
N ARG A 3 -22.01 -49.72 -35.24
CA ARG A 3 -21.65 -49.63 -33.83
C ARG A 3 -20.17 -49.27 -33.82
N PHE A 4 -19.83 -48.11 -33.27
CA PHE A 4 -18.58 -47.72 -32.60
C PHE A 4 -18.39 -46.19 -32.72
N ALA A 5 -19.37 -45.42 -32.25
CA ALA A 5 -19.06 -44.12 -31.69
C ALA A 5 -18.39 -44.39 -30.33
N ILE A 6 -17.07 -44.46 -30.30
CA ILE A 6 -16.29 -44.43 -29.06
C ILE A 6 -16.72 -43.13 -28.37
N ARG A 7 -17.46 -43.24 -27.25
CA ARG A 7 -17.66 -42.12 -26.34
C ARG A 7 -16.26 -41.65 -25.96
N GLN A 8 -15.84 -40.46 -26.40
CA GLN A 8 -14.74 -39.79 -25.75
C GLN A 8 -15.17 -39.55 -24.30
N ASP A 9 -14.44 -40.15 -23.35
CA ASP A 9 -14.69 -39.91 -21.93
C ASP A 9 -14.43 -38.43 -21.63
N VAL A 10 -15.36 -37.80 -20.91
CA VAL A 10 -15.25 -36.39 -20.53
C VAL A 10 -14.18 -36.26 -19.45
N ILE A 11 -13.11 -35.51 -19.75
CA ILE A 11 -12.00 -35.28 -18.81
C ILE A 11 -12.42 -34.21 -17.80
N LYS A 12 -12.33 -34.49 -16.50
CA LYS A 12 -12.55 -33.49 -15.46
C LYS A 12 -11.27 -32.71 -15.18
N VAL A 13 -11.33 -31.41 -15.37
CA VAL A 13 -10.18 -30.51 -15.20
C VAL A 13 -10.43 -29.58 -14.02
N MET A 14 -9.56 -29.58 -13.01
CA MET A 14 -9.60 -28.61 -11.92
C MET A 14 -8.47 -27.60 -12.09
N VAL A 15 -8.82 -26.32 -12.18
CA VAL A 15 -7.84 -25.24 -12.13
C VAL A 15 -7.60 -24.88 -10.66
N VAL A 16 -6.39 -25.12 -10.17
CA VAL A 16 -5.96 -24.80 -8.81
C VAL A 16 -5.06 -23.57 -8.89
N GLY A 17 -5.50 -22.42 -8.39
CA GLY A 17 -4.71 -21.20 -8.58
C GLY A 17 -4.97 -20.02 -7.67
N ASP A 18 -4.28 -18.93 -7.95
CA ASP A 18 -4.40 -17.66 -7.21
C ASP A 18 -5.16 -16.58 -8.00
N SER A 19 -4.89 -15.30 -7.74
CA SER A 19 -5.50 -14.16 -8.45
C SER A 19 -5.23 -14.17 -9.96
N ILE A 20 -4.11 -14.71 -10.43
CA ILE A 20 -3.80 -14.84 -11.87
C ILE A 20 -4.81 -15.78 -12.55
N SER A 21 -5.23 -16.83 -11.84
CA SER A 21 -6.23 -17.77 -12.33
C SER A 21 -7.66 -17.37 -12.01
N HIS A 22 -7.89 -16.70 -10.88
CA HIS A 22 -9.21 -16.24 -10.47
C HIS A 22 -9.75 -15.14 -11.40
N GLY A 23 -8.90 -14.18 -11.78
CA GLY A 23 -9.32 -13.02 -12.58
C GLY A 23 -10.25 -12.07 -11.82
N ARG A 24 -10.55 -10.95 -12.46
CA ARG A 24 -11.49 -9.91 -12.01
C ARG A 24 -12.75 -9.90 -12.89
N GLU A 25 -13.77 -9.20 -12.42
CA GLU A 25 -14.97 -8.95 -13.23
C GLU A 25 -14.59 -8.40 -14.62
N GLY A 26 -15.28 -8.88 -15.65
CA GLY A 26 -15.03 -8.49 -17.04
C GLY A 26 -13.77 -9.11 -17.67
N ASP A 27 -13.00 -9.92 -16.95
CA ASP A 27 -11.94 -10.74 -17.56
C ASP A 27 -12.53 -11.86 -18.42
N TRP A 28 -11.82 -12.21 -19.49
CA TRP A 28 -12.09 -13.49 -20.15
C TRP A 28 -11.46 -14.62 -19.33
N THR A 29 -10.32 -14.35 -18.71
CA THR A 29 -9.42 -15.27 -17.99
C THR A 29 -8.75 -16.29 -18.90
N TRP A 30 -7.55 -16.74 -18.53
CA TRP A 30 -6.88 -17.82 -19.25
C TRP A 30 -7.66 -19.15 -19.19
N ARG A 31 -8.54 -19.32 -18.20
CA ARG A 31 -9.43 -20.49 -18.07
C ARG A 31 -10.39 -20.58 -19.25
N TYR A 32 -10.92 -19.45 -19.70
CA TYR A 32 -11.71 -19.40 -20.92
C TYR A 32 -10.85 -19.69 -22.16
N ARG A 33 -9.65 -19.14 -22.25
CA ARG A 33 -8.75 -19.36 -23.41
C ARG A 33 -8.32 -20.82 -23.55
N ILE A 34 -8.02 -21.51 -22.46
CA ILE A 34 -7.70 -22.94 -22.50
C ILE A 34 -8.94 -23.78 -22.80
N TRP A 35 -10.14 -23.35 -22.38
CA TRP A 35 -11.40 -23.98 -22.80
C TRP A 35 -11.65 -23.84 -24.30
N GLU A 36 -11.43 -22.65 -24.89
CA GLU A 36 -11.50 -22.44 -26.34
C GLU A 36 -10.57 -23.40 -27.07
N TRP A 37 -9.36 -23.61 -26.54
CA TRP A 37 -8.42 -24.58 -27.09
C TRP A 37 -8.94 -26.03 -26.98
N PHE A 38 -9.49 -26.46 -25.84
CA PHE A 38 -10.10 -27.80 -25.73
C PHE A 38 -11.22 -28.02 -26.75
N GLU A 39 -12.08 -27.04 -26.97
CA GLU A 39 -13.14 -27.09 -27.99
C GLU A 39 -12.54 -27.20 -29.40
N GLN A 40 -11.50 -26.41 -29.72
CA GLN A 40 -10.81 -26.46 -31.01
C GLN A 40 -10.08 -27.79 -31.26
N GLN A 41 -9.60 -28.44 -30.20
CA GLN A 41 -8.95 -29.75 -30.27
C GLN A 41 -9.94 -30.92 -30.22
N GLU A 42 -11.25 -30.65 -30.15
CA GLU A 42 -12.32 -31.64 -30.05
C GLU A 42 -12.13 -32.57 -28.83
N ILE A 43 -11.76 -31.97 -27.69
CA ILE A 43 -11.54 -32.67 -26.41
C ILE A 43 -12.68 -32.30 -25.47
N SER A 44 -13.48 -33.30 -25.10
CA SER A 44 -14.59 -33.10 -24.17
C SER A 44 -14.08 -32.90 -22.73
N VAL A 45 -14.20 -31.69 -22.19
CA VAL A 45 -13.78 -31.35 -20.82
C VAL A 45 -14.93 -30.84 -19.96
N ARG A 46 -14.89 -31.22 -18.67
CA ARG A 46 -15.70 -30.61 -17.62
C ARG A 46 -14.78 -29.91 -16.63
N PHE A 47 -14.87 -28.60 -16.51
CA PHE A 47 -14.20 -27.90 -15.44
C PHE A 47 -14.90 -28.19 -14.11
N VAL A 48 -14.13 -28.45 -13.07
CA VAL A 48 -14.63 -28.82 -11.73
C VAL A 48 -13.93 -28.04 -10.63
N GLY A 49 -14.61 -27.88 -9.50
CA GLY A 49 -14.14 -27.11 -8.35
C GLY A 49 -15.30 -26.39 -7.65
N PRO A 50 -15.07 -25.86 -6.44
CA PRO A 50 -16.13 -25.31 -5.60
C PRO A 50 -16.65 -23.96 -6.08
N TYR A 51 -15.87 -23.23 -6.87
CA TYR A 51 -16.19 -21.86 -7.26
C TYR A 51 -16.51 -21.78 -8.75
N ALA A 52 -17.36 -20.83 -9.12
CA ALA A 52 -17.58 -20.38 -10.49
C ALA A 52 -17.53 -18.85 -10.47
N GLY A 53 -17.06 -18.23 -11.56
CA GLY A 53 -16.94 -16.77 -11.68
C GLY A 53 -15.53 -16.22 -11.49
N THR A 54 -15.47 -14.91 -11.20
CA THR A 54 -14.26 -14.10 -11.01
C THR A 54 -14.35 -13.24 -9.74
N SER A 55 -13.32 -12.46 -9.42
CA SER A 55 -13.35 -11.52 -8.30
C SER A 55 -14.20 -10.27 -8.66
N PRO A 56 -15.30 -9.98 -7.94
CA PRO A 56 -16.12 -8.80 -8.21
C PRO A 56 -15.49 -7.52 -7.63
N PRO A 57 -15.86 -6.33 -8.13
CA PRO A 57 -15.36 -5.05 -7.61
C PRO A 57 -15.77 -4.84 -6.14
N ASN A 58 -15.01 -4.04 -5.40
CA ASN A 58 -15.36 -3.71 -4.02
C ASN A 58 -16.69 -2.95 -3.97
N LYS A 59 -17.52 -3.23 -2.96
CA LYS A 59 -18.76 -2.47 -2.76
C LYS A 59 -18.44 -1.11 -2.14
N PRO A 60 -18.99 0.00 -2.64
CA PRO A 60 -18.75 1.32 -2.07
C PRO A 60 -19.31 1.40 -0.66
N GLN A 61 -18.48 1.84 0.29
CA GLN A 61 -18.85 1.96 1.71
C GLN A 61 -18.29 3.24 2.32
N PRO A 62 -18.99 3.84 3.31
CA PRO A 62 -18.44 4.94 4.11
C PRO A 62 -17.22 4.51 4.91
N PRO A 63 -16.29 5.43 5.17
CA PRO A 63 -15.21 5.23 6.12
C PRO A 63 -15.78 4.74 7.45
N ARG A 64 -15.21 3.66 7.95
CA ARG A 64 -15.61 3.06 9.22
C ARG A 64 -14.75 3.61 10.35
N PRO A 65 -15.30 3.74 11.56
CA PRO A 65 -14.49 4.07 12.73
C PRO A 65 -13.41 3.01 12.92
N PRO A 66 -12.23 3.39 13.46
CA PRO A 66 -11.17 2.43 13.73
C PRO A 66 -11.66 1.37 14.71
N ARG A 67 -11.26 0.12 14.46
CA ARG A 67 -11.59 -1.02 15.30
C ARG A 67 -11.01 -0.81 16.70
N LEU A 68 -11.80 -1.07 17.74
CA LEU A 68 -11.32 -0.87 19.10
C LEU A 68 -10.23 -1.90 19.46
N ILE A 69 -9.27 -1.48 20.28
CA ILE A 69 -8.15 -2.33 20.70
C ILE A 69 -8.59 -3.61 21.44
N ASP A 70 -9.74 -3.56 22.11
CA ASP A 70 -10.34 -4.63 22.90
C ASP A 70 -11.30 -5.53 22.09
N GLN A 71 -11.62 -5.16 20.84
CA GLN A 71 -12.45 -5.98 19.98
C GLN A 71 -11.63 -7.16 19.44
N PRO A 72 -12.20 -8.36 19.25
CA PRO A 72 -11.53 -9.46 18.57
C PRO A 72 -11.30 -9.14 17.09
N PRO A 73 -10.31 -9.78 16.42
CA PRO A 73 -10.09 -9.63 14.98
C PRO A 73 -11.37 -9.91 14.20
N GLU A 74 -11.67 -9.09 13.19
CA GLU A 74 -12.73 -9.44 12.26
C GLU A 74 -12.35 -10.76 11.58
N PRO A 75 -13.29 -11.72 11.44
CA PRO A 75 -13.03 -12.89 10.63
C PRO A 75 -12.72 -12.44 9.19
N PRO A 76 -11.83 -13.15 8.48
CA PRO A 76 -11.54 -12.82 7.10
C PRO A 76 -12.85 -12.81 6.29
N PRO A 77 -13.04 -11.84 5.39
CA PRO A 77 -14.24 -11.79 4.58
C PRO A 77 -14.36 -13.10 3.77
N PRO A 78 -15.60 -13.56 3.51
CA PRO A 78 -15.79 -14.74 2.69
C PRO A 78 -15.16 -14.53 1.32
N LEU A 79 -14.64 -15.61 0.73
CA LEU A 79 -14.10 -15.54 -0.62
C LEU A 79 -15.18 -15.09 -1.59
N ARG A 80 -14.88 -14.06 -2.37
CA ARG A 80 -15.78 -13.49 -3.37
C ARG A 80 -15.47 -14.07 -4.73
N THR A 81 -16.36 -14.90 -5.25
CA THR A 81 -16.21 -15.53 -6.57
C THR A 81 -17.40 -15.22 -7.48
N ASP A 82 -18.29 -14.31 -7.08
CA ASP A 82 -19.53 -13.98 -7.77
C ASP A 82 -19.37 -12.92 -8.87
N GLY A 83 -18.13 -12.58 -9.23
CA GLY A 83 -17.83 -11.68 -10.36
C GLY A 83 -18.12 -12.35 -11.69
N ALA A 84 -18.61 -11.57 -12.65
CA ALA A 84 -18.93 -12.05 -13.98
C ALA A 84 -17.72 -11.98 -14.94
N TYR A 85 -17.69 -12.85 -15.95
CA TYR A 85 -16.69 -12.82 -17.01
C TYR A 85 -17.01 -11.74 -18.06
N ALA A 86 -16.09 -11.46 -18.98
CA ALA A 86 -16.33 -10.59 -20.13
C ALA A 86 -17.65 -10.93 -20.87
N GLU A 87 -18.39 -9.91 -21.33
CA GLU A 87 -19.72 -10.08 -21.95
C GLU A 87 -19.73 -11.05 -23.16
N GLY A 88 -18.61 -11.16 -23.87
CA GLY A 88 -18.46 -12.04 -25.03
C GLY A 88 -18.16 -13.50 -24.73
N VAL A 89 -18.02 -13.89 -23.46
CA VAL A 89 -17.69 -15.26 -23.04
C VAL A 89 -18.83 -16.21 -23.38
N ALA A 90 -18.50 -17.34 -24.03
CA ALA A 90 -19.49 -18.31 -24.47
C ALA A 90 -20.33 -18.87 -23.32
N ARG A 91 -21.66 -18.92 -23.48
CA ARG A 91 -22.61 -19.50 -22.49
C ARG A 91 -22.25 -20.94 -22.09
N ARG A 92 -21.65 -21.70 -23.02
CA ARG A 92 -21.18 -23.08 -22.80
C ARG A 92 -20.09 -23.14 -21.74
N PHE A 93 -19.15 -22.19 -21.79
CA PHE A 93 -18.12 -22.06 -20.78
C PHE A 93 -18.69 -21.55 -19.46
N LEU A 94 -19.61 -20.58 -19.47
CA LEU A 94 -20.21 -20.07 -18.22
C LEU A 94 -20.85 -21.20 -17.39
N ALA A 95 -21.54 -22.13 -18.06
CA ALA A 95 -22.12 -23.34 -17.45
C ALA A 95 -21.08 -24.41 -17.05
N ASN A 96 -19.81 -24.23 -17.41
CA ASN A 96 -18.69 -25.15 -17.23
C ASN A 96 -17.42 -24.38 -16.80
N SER A 97 -17.56 -23.44 -15.86
CA SER A 97 -16.48 -22.51 -15.47
C SER A 97 -15.93 -22.77 -14.07
N ASN A 98 -16.25 -23.94 -13.51
CA ASN A 98 -15.88 -24.29 -12.13
C ASN A 98 -14.36 -24.38 -11.93
N HIS A 99 -13.87 -23.98 -10.77
CA HIS A 99 -12.44 -23.97 -10.49
C HIS A 99 -12.18 -23.95 -8.98
N PHE A 100 -10.90 -24.12 -8.62
CA PHE A 100 -10.38 -23.98 -7.27
C PHE A 100 -9.30 -22.87 -7.20
N ALA A 101 -9.61 -21.72 -7.79
CA ALA A 101 -8.74 -20.54 -7.75
C ALA A 101 -9.32 -19.41 -6.89
N ALA A 102 -8.47 -18.65 -6.20
CA ALA A 102 -8.88 -17.55 -5.33
C ALA A 102 -7.79 -16.47 -5.21
N GLY A 103 -8.19 -15.20 -5.14
CA GLY A 103 -7.25 -14.09 -4.98
C GLY A 103 -6.43 -14.22 -3.71
N GLY A 104 -5.10 -13.99 -3.80
CA GLY A 104 -4.19 -14.09 -2.66
C GLY A 104 -3.90 -15.52 -2.17
N ARG A 105 -4.45 -16.55 -2.81
CA ARG A 105 -4.22 -17.95 -2.40
C ARG A 105 -2.75 -18.32 -2.49
N GLN A 106 -2.27 -18.96 -1.43
CA GLN A 106 -0.91 -19.44 -1.27
C GLN A 106 -0.90 -20.96 -1.43
N THR A 107 0.23 -21.53 -1.87
CA THR A 107 0.46 -22.98 -1.85
C THR A 107 0.46 -23.50 -0.42
N HIS A 108 1.04 -22.72 0.50
CA HIS A 108 1.06 -22.98 1.93
C HIS A 108 -0.35 -23.23 2.49
N GLN A 109 -1.34 -22.45 2.06
CA GLN A 109 -2.74 -22.66 2.45
C GLN A 109 -3.39 -23.80 1.65
N ALA A 110 -3.20 -23.82 0.34
CA ALA A 110 -3.90 -24.74 -0.56
C ALA A 110 -3.56 -26.21 -0.29
N LYS A 111 -2.33 -26.52 0.18
CA LYS A 111 -1.92 -27.88 0.52
C LYS A 111 -2.82 -28.52 1.58
N ASP A 112 -3.38 -27.74 2.51
CA ASP A 112 -4.17 -28.26 3.63
C ASP A 112 -5.65 -28.49 3.26
N ILE A 113 -6.10 -27.92 2.14
CA ILE A 113 -7.52 -27.95 1.73
C ILE A 113 -7.76 -28.68 0.40
N ILE A 114 -6.71 -29.01 -0.36
CA ILE A 114 -6.83 -29.65 -1.69
C ILE A 114 -7.44 -31.06 -1.64
N SER A 115 -7.15 -31.86 -0.61
CA SER A 115 -7.63 -33.24 -0.50
C SER A 115 -9.16 -33.30 -0.52
N GLU A 116 -9.81 -32.40 0.24
CA GLU A 116 -11.27 -32.30 0.29
C GLU A 116 -11.86 -31.90 -1.08
N GLN A 117 -11.21 -30.97 -1.78
CA GLN A 117 -11.68 -30.54 -3.11
C GLN A 117 -11.54 -31.65 -4.15
N VAL A 118 -10.42 -32.38 -4.14
CA VAL A 118 -10.21 -33.53 -5.03
C VAL A 118 -11.21 -34.64 -4.72
N ALA A 119 -11.44 -34.94 -3.43
CA ALA A 119 -12.43 -35.93 -3.01
C ALA A 119 -13.85 -35.55 -3.49
N ALA A 120 -14.25 -34.30 -3.34
CA ALA A 120 -15.58 -33.82 -3.71
C ALA A 120 -15.81 -33.73 -5.22
N HIS A 121 -14.80 -33.30 -5.98
CA HIS A 121 -14.96 -32.96 -7.39
C HIS A 121 -14.38 -33.99 -8.36
N GLN A 122 -13.55 -34.92 -7.87
CA GLN A 122 -12.94 -36.02 -8.62
C GLN A 122 -12.31 -35.59 -9.96
N PRO A 123 -11.38 -34.60 -9.98
CA PRO A 123 -10.69 -34.22 -11.21
C PRO A 123 -9.81 -35.34 -11.75
N ASP A 124 -9.65 -35.43 -13.07
CA ASP A 124 -8.68 -36.31 -13.73
C ASP A 124 -7.35 -35.60 -13.99
N LEU A 125 -7.39 -34.27 -14.09
CA LEU A 125 -6.25 -33.39 -14.30
C LEU A 125 -6.39 -32.12 -13.46
N CYS A 126 -5.33 -31.76 -12.74
CA CYS A 126 -5.17 -30.47 -12.10
C CYS A 126 -4.23 -29.58 -12.93
N LEU A 127 -4.69 -28.38 -13.27
CA LEU A 127 -3.85 -27.29 -13.79
C LEU A 127 -3.50 -26.39 -12.61
N VAL A 128 -2.25 -26.42 -12.16
CA VAL A 128 -1.81 -25.76 -10.93
C VAL A 128 -1.00 -24.52 -11.26
N GLN A 129 -1.47 -23.35 -10.81
CA GLN A 129 -0.76 -22.07 -10.85
C GLN A 129 -0.77 -21.47 -9.44
N LEU A 130 0.22 -21.84 -8.63
CA LEU A 130 0.38 -21.39 -7.24
C LEU A 130 1.87 -21.26 -6.90
N GLY A 131 2.18 -20.50 -5.84
CA GLY A 131 3.53 -20.31 -5.31
C GLY A 131 3.97 -18.84 -5.32
N PHE A 132 3.37 -18.02 -6.19
CA PHE A 132 3.76 -16.61 -6.27
C PHE A 132 3.46 -15.87 -4.97
N ASN A 133 2.25 -16.03 -4.41
CA ASN A 133 1.88 -15.35 -3.16
C ASN A 133 2.73 -15.79 -1.97
N ASP A 134 3.21 -17.04 -1.96
CA ASP A 134 4.08 -17.55 -0.91
C ASP A 134 5.39 -16.73 -0.83
N LEU A 135 6.01 -16.51 -1.99
CA LEU A 135 7.24 -15.71 -2.14
C LEU A 135 6.96 -14.20 -2.06
N GLY A 136 5.93 -13.75 -2.76
CA GLY A 136 5.56 -12.35 -2.97
C GLY A 136 5.10 -11.62 -1.71
N TRP A 137 4.62 -12.36 -0.70
CA TRP A 137 4.17 -11.79 0.57
C TRP A 137 4.93 -12.32 1.79
N ARG A 138 6.11 -12.93 1.58
CA ARG A 138 6.98 -13.48 2.63
C ARG A 138 6.26 -14.46 3.56
N VAL A 139 5.28 -15.19 3.04
CA VAL A 139 4.63 -16.29 3.75
C VAL A 139 5.65 -17.40 3.97
N SER A 140 6.46 -17.68 2.94
CA SER A 140 7.52 -18.68 3.02
C SER A 140 8.63 -18.41 1.98
N GLY A 141 9.84 -18.93 2.25
CA GLY A 141 10.95 -18.88 1.31
C GLY A 141 10.80 -19.88 0.16
N PRO A 142 11.74 -19.88 -0.81
CA PRO A 142 11.66 -20.78 -1.97
C PRO A 142 11.68 -22.27 -1.60
N VAL A 143 12.45 -22.66 -0.58
CA VAL A 143 12.55 -24.05 -0.12
C VAL A 143 11.24 -24.53 0.50
N GLU A 144 10.65 -23.72 1.39
CA GLU A 144 9.40 -24.02 2.08
C GLU A 144 8.19 -23.96 1.13
N THR A 145 8.24 -23.09 0.13
CA THR A 145 7.23 -23.03 -0.95
C THR A 145 7.26 -24.32 -1.77
N LEU A 146 8.45 -24.81 -2.14
CA LEU A 146 8.60 -26.10 -2.83
C LEU A 146 8.04 -27.25 -1.97
N ALA A 147 8.39 -27.30 -0.69
CA ALA A 147 7.86 -28.31 0.23
C ALA A 147 6.32 -28.25 0.30
N SER A 148 5.74 -27.05 0.35
CA SER A 148 4.29 -26.86 0.32
C SER A 148 3.66 -27.35 -0.98
N MET A 149 4.31 -27.14 -2.13
CA MET A 149 3.86 -27.67 -3.42
C MET A 149 3.89 -29.21 -3.44
N LYS A 150 4.93 -29.83 -2.87
CA LYS A 150 4.99 -31.28 -2.74
C LYS A 150 3.85 -31.82 -1.86
N HIS A 151 3.58 -31.18 -0.72
CA HIS A 151 2.46 -31.55 0.14
C HIS A 151 1.11 -31.39 -0.57
N LEU A 152 0.92 -30.34 -1.37
CA LEU A 152 -0.28 -30.17 -2.17
C LEU A 152 -0.50 -31.36 -3.12
N VAL A 153 0.55 -31.79 -3.82
CA VAL A 153 0.50 -32.97 -4.70
C VAL A 153 0.17 -34.24 -3.93
N ASP A 154 0.81 -34.46 -2.78
CA ASP A 154 0.62 -35.67 -1.97
C ASP A 154 -0.80 -35.75 -1.38
N HIS A 155 -1.30 -34.65 -0.82
CA HIS A 155 -2.66 -34.56 -0.28
C HIS A 155 -3.73 -34.66 -1.37
N ALA A 156 -3.47 -34.14 -2.57
CA ALA A 156 -4.37 -34.37 -3.71
C ALA A 156 -4.40 -35.85 -4.10
N ARG A 157 -3.23 -36.53 -4.13
CA ARG A 157 -3.13 -37.96 -4.45
C ARG A 157 -3.73 -38.88 -3.39
N SER A 158 -3.75 -38.48 -2.11
CA SER A 158 -4.42 -39.27 -1.08
C SER A 158 -5.94 -39.35 -1.30
N ALA A 159 -6.53 -38.34 -1.94
CA ALA A 159 -7.94 -38.35 -2.33
C ALA A 159 -8.18 -39.05 -3.68
N LYS A 160 -7.25 -38.96 -4.63
CA LYS A 160 -7.32 -39.64 -5.93
C LYS A 160 -5.94 -40.05 -6.46
N THR A 161 -5.65 -41.35 -6.38
CA THR A 161 -4.30 -41.90 -6.63
C THR A 161 -3.80 -41.85 -8.08
N ASP A 162 -4.68 -41.59 -9.05
CA ASP A 162 -4.41 -41.51 -10.49
C ASP A 162 -4.54 -40.08 -11.05
N LEU A 163 -4.64 -39.07 -10.18
CA LEU A 163 -4.76 -37.67 -10.57
C LEU A 163 -3.50 -37.19 -11.33
N LYS A 164 -3.68 -36.50 -12.46
CA LYS A 164 -2.60 -35.92 -13.26
C LYS A 164 -2.39 -34.45 -12.89
N PHE A 165 -1.17 -33.93 -13.06
CA PHE A 165 -0.87 -32.53 -12.73
C PHE A 165 -0.06 -31.84 -13.83
N ALA A 166 -0.54 -30.70 -14.31
CA ALA A 166 0.30 -29.73 -15.02
C ALA A 166 0.58 -28.58 -14.04
N ILE A 167 1.82 -28.48 -13.55
CA ILE A 167 2.21 -27.53 -12.50
C ILE A 167 3.06 -26.42 -13.13
N ALA A 168 2.62 -25.18 -13.00
CA ALA A 168 3.32 -24.01 -13.48
C ALA A 168 4.44 -23.56 -12.54
N ASP A 169 5.57 -23.17 -13.13
CA ASP A 169 6.48 -22.23 -12.48
C ASP A 169 5.79 -20.86 -12.28
N VAL A 170 6.33 -19.99 -11.41
CA VAL A 170 5.65 -18.74 -11.02
C VAL A 170 6.26 -17.53 -11.72
N PRO A 171 5.45 -16.53 -12.09
CA PRO A 171 5.93 -15.35 -12.83
C PRO A 171 6.86 -14.46 -11.99
N TYR A 172 7.69 -13.69 -12.69
CA TYR A 172 8.27 -12.47 -12.14
C TYR A 172 7.29 -11.30 -12.26
N ARG A 173 7.53 -10.22 -11.53
CA ARG A 173 6.71 -9.00 -11.59
C ARG A 173 7.54 -7.72 -11.63
N THR A 174 6.87 -6.59 -11.91
CA THR A 174 7.43 -5.24 -11.70
C THR A 174 7.90 -5.07 -10.26
N ASP A 175 8.95 -4.26 -10.08
CA ASP A 175 9.63 -4.07 -8.81
C ASP A 175 8.66 -3.68 -7.70
N LEU A 176 8.74 -4.41 -6.60
CA LEU A 176 8.01 -4.13 -5.38
C LEU A 176 8.94 -3.42 -4.38
N PRO A 177 8.57 -2.22 -3.88
CA PRO A 177 9.33 -1.56 -2.83
C PRO A 177 9.60 -2.48 -1.64
N GLY A 178 10.86 -2.52 -1.17
CA GLY A 178 11.28 -3.38 -0.07
C GLY A 178 11.43 -4.87 -0.40
N ARG A 179 11.23 -5.28 -1.67
CA ARG A 179 11.29 -6.68 -2.14
C ARG A 179 12.35 -6.92 -3.22
N GLY A 180 13.52 -6.30 -3.10
CA GLY A 180 14.66 -6.57 -3.99
C GLY A 180 15.11 -8.05 -3.96
N ASP A 181 14.73 -8.80 -2.93
CA ASP A 181 14.95 -10.25 -2.78
C ASP A 181 14.05 -11.13 -3.67
N LEU A 182 12.92 -10.59 -4.15
CA LEU A 182 11.88 -11.39 -4.79
C LEU A 182 12.33 -12.02 -6.11
N PRO A 183 12.98 -11.31 -7.05
CA PRO A 183 13.44 -11.94 -8.30
C PRO A 183 14.40 -13.12 -8.07
N VAL A 184 15.28 -13.01 -7.06
CA VAL A 184 16.20 -14.10 -6.70
C VAL A 184 15.42 -15.29 -6.13
N SER A 185 14.48 -15.02 -5.21
CA SER A 185 13.63 -16.06 -4.60
C SER A 185 12.78 -16.78 -5.64
N THR A 186 12.16 -16.03 -6.57
CA THR A 186 11.39 -16.57 -7.71
C THR A 186 12.26 -17.49 -8.56
N LYS A 187 13.49 -17.07 -8.89
CA LYS A 187 14.41 -17.90 -9.68
C LYS A 187 14.74 -19.21 -8.95
N ILE A 188 15.14 -19.13 -7.68
CA ILE A 188 15.51 -20.31 -6.89
C ILE A 188 14.34 -21.30 -6.83
N TYR A 189 13.13 -20.82 -6.54
CA TYR A 189 11.95 -21.67 -6.49
C TYR A 189 11.65 -22.32 -7.85
N ASN A 190 11.65 -21.56 -8.95
CA ASN A 190 11.37 -22.09 -10.29
C ASN A 190 12.40 -23.14 -10.71
N ASP A 191 13.69 -22.91 -10.44
CA ASP A 191 14.76 -23.88 -10.73
C ASP A 191 14.59 -25.17 -9.90
N MET A 192 14.28 -25.04 -8.62
CA MET A 192 14.05 -26.18 -7.72
C MET A 192 12.80 -26.97 -8.11
N LEU A 193 11.71 -26.30 -8.49
CA LEU A 193 10.48 -26.94 -8.95
C LEU A 193 10.75 -27.78 -10.20
N ALA A 194 11.47 -27.22 -11.17
CA ALA A 194 11.81 -27.92 -12.40
C ALA A 194 12.67 -29.17 -12.17
N GLN A 195 13.63 -29.09 -11.25
CA GLN A 195 14.46 -30.23 -10.87
C GLN A 195 13.69 -31.30 -10.10
N SER A 196 12.65 -30.91 -9.36
CA SER A 196 11.93 -31.82 -8.45
C SER A 196 10.80 -32.61 -9.13
N ILE A 197 10.09 -32.00 -10.09
CA ILE A 197 8.93 -32.61 -10.76
C ILE A 197 9.21 -34.02 -11.32
N PRO A 198 10.35 -34.31 -11.99
CA PRO A 198 10.64 -35.66 -12.49
C PRO A 198 10.64 -36.73 -11.41
N TYR A 199 11.07 -36.40 -10.18
CA TYR A 199 11.09 -37.32 -9.04
C TYR A 199 9.74 -37.47 -8.34
N TRP A 200 8.83 -36.51 -8.51
CA TRP A 200 7.47 -36.57 -7.96
C TRP A 200 6.48 -37.25 -8.90
N SER A 201 6.81 -37.30 -10.20
CA SER A 201 5.99 -37.89 -11.25
C SER A 201 6.00 -39.42 -11.17
N THR A 202 4.86 -40.05 -11.45
CA THR A 202 4.73 -41.52 -11.53
C THR A 202 3.96 -41.91 -12.78
N ALA A 203 4.07 -43.16 -13.24
CA ALA A 203 3.33 -43.63 -14.40
C ALA A 203 1.80 -43.53 -14.22
N LYS A 204 1.29 -43.74 -13.00
CA LYS A 204 -0.15 -43.69 -12.68
C LYS A 204 -0.67 -42.27 -12.45
N SER A 205 0.19 -41.38 -11.95
CA SER A 205 -0.12 -39.99 -11.64
C SER A 205 1.02 -39.09 -12.17
N PRO A 206 1.07 -38.87 -13.49
CA PRO A 206 2.11 -38.05 -14.10
C PRO A 206 1.98 -36.58 -13.70
N ILE A 207 3.15 -35.94 -13.54
CA ILE A 207 3.31 -34.51 -13.34
C ILE A 207 4.16 -33.96 -14.47
N ALA A 208 3.69 -32.88 -15.11
CA ALA A 208 4.45 -32.13 -16.09
C ALA A 208 4.63 -30.69 -15.64
N LEU A 209 5.80 -30.13 -15.93
CA LEU A 209 6.12 -28.73 -15.66
C LEU A 209 5.57 -27.84 -16.78
N VAL A 210 4.73 -26.88 -16.42
CA VAL A 210 4.29 -25.81 -17.32
C VAL A 210 5.31 -24.69 -17.24
N GLN A 211 5.98 -24.44 -18.37
CA GLN A 211 6.97 -23.36 -18.53
C GLN A 211 6.26 -22.00 -18.63
N PHE A 212 5.65 -21.57 -17.53
CA PHE A 212 4.84 -20.36 -17.45
C PHE A 212 5.70 -19.13 -17.76
N CYS A 213 6.88 -19.03 -17.15
CA CYS A 213 7.82 -17.93 -17.33
C CYS A 213 8.37 -17.75 -18.74
N LYS A 214 8.46 -18.83 -19.52
CA LYS A 214 8.94 -18.75 -20.91
C LYS A 214 7.88 -18.29 -21.89
N ASN A 215 6.61 -18.42 -21.52
CA ASN A 215 5.48 -18.24 -22.43
C ASN A 215 4.54 -17.10 -22.03
N TYR A 216 4.55 -16.71 -20.75
CA TYR A 216 3.94 -15.49 -20.23
C TYR A 216 5.05 -14.47 -20.01
N SER A 217 4.77 -13.18 -20.28
CA SER A 217 5.73 -12.08 -20.09
C SER A 217 6.10 -11.86 -18.61
N CYS A 218 6.85 -12.80 -18.05
CA CYS A 218 7.26 -12.88 -16.66
C CYS A 218 8.49 -12.00 -16.42
N GLY A 219 8.25 -10.71 -16.15
CA GLY A 219 9.20 -9.81 -15.46
C GLY A 219 10.12 -8.94 -16.30
N GLY A 220 10.21 -7.69 -15.86
CA GLY A 220 10.90 -6.53 -16.43
C GLY A 220 10.08 -5.26 -16.15
N SER A 221 10.59 -4.07 -16.48
CA SER A 221 9.88 -2.79 -16.31
C SER A 221 8.69 -2.59 -17.27
N ASN A 222 8.48 -3.50 -18.22
CA ASN A 222 7.35 -3.52 -19.16
C ASN A 222 6.84 -4.95 -19.34
N SER A 223 5.75 -5.34 -18.66
CA SER A 223 5.03 -6.56 -18.99
C SER A 223 3.82 -6.20 -19.86
N GLU A 224 3.98 -6.20 -21.18
CA GLU A 224 2.89 -5.92 -22.12
C GLU A 224 1.69 -6.88 -21.96
N ALA A 225 1.90 -8.01 -21.29
CA ALA A 225 0.91 -9.03 -21.02
C ALA A 225 0.31 -8.97 -19.59
N ALA A 226 0.71 -8.00 -18.75
CA ALA A 226 0.15 -7.82 -17.42
C ALA A 226 -0.40 -6.41 -17.23
N TYR A 227 -1.44 -6.27 -16.40
CA TYR A 227 -2.08 -4.98 -16.17
C TYR A 227 -1.54 -4.22 -14.96
N ASP A 228 -0.81 -4.88 -14.05
CA ASP A 228 -0.17 -4.26 -12.87
C ASP A 228 1.25 -4.80 -12.63
N GLY A 229 1.85 -5.33 -13.70
CA GLY A 229 3.13 -6.03 -13.65
C GLY A 229 3.09 -7.48 -13.17
N LEU A 230 1.93 -8.02 -12.77
CA LEU A 230 1.80 -9.42 -12.32
C LEU A 230 0.58 -10.14 -12.92
N HIS A 231 -0.58 -9.48 -12.92
CA HIS A 231 -1.84 -10.11 -13.31
C HIS A 231 -2.10 -9.97 -14.82
N PRO A 232 -2.59 -11.02 -15.49
CA PRO A 232 -2.68 -11.03 -16.94
C PRO A 232 -3.72 -10.03 -17.46
N ASN A 233 -3.34 -9.26 -18.48
CA ASN A 233 -4.31 -8.62 -19.36
C ASN A 233 -4.75 -9.63 -20.44
N ALA A 234 -5.53 -9.19 -21.43
CA ALA A 234 -6.04 -10.09 -22.49
C ALA A 234 -4.94 -10.84 -23.26
N LEU A 235 -3.77 -10.22 -23.50
CA LEU A 235 -2.61 -10.91 -24.10
C LEU A 235 -2.04 -11.97 -23.14
N GLY A 236 -1.91 -11.61 -21.86
CA GLY A 236 -1.47 -12.53 -20.82
C GLY A 236 -2.34 -13.76 -20.67
N GLU A 237 -3.66 -13.60 -20.78
CA GLU A 237 -4.60 -14.73 -20.75
C GLU A 237 -4.32 -15.75 -21.85
N TYR A 238 -4.02 -15.30 -23.07
CA TYR A 238 -3.64 -16.18 -24.19
C TYR A 238 -2.27 -16.82 -23.98
N GLN A 239 -1.29 -16.05 -23.51
CA GLN A 239 0.06 -16.53 -23.23
C GLN A 239 0.07 -17.65 -22.17
N ILE A 240 -0.69 -17.46 -21.09
CA ILE A 240 -0.83 -18.47 -20.03
C ILE A 240 -1.52 -19.73 -20.57
N ALA A 241 -2.62 -19.58 -21.31
CA ALA A 241 -3.30 -20.73 -21.91
C ALA A 241 -2.43 -21.45 -22.95
N ARG A 242 -1.57 -20.73 -23.67
CA ARG A 242 -0.55 -21.32 -24.55
C ARG A 242 0.46 -22.16 -23.76
N ALA A 243 0.97 -21.67 -22.64
CA ALA A 243 1.90 -22.41 -21.80
C ALA A 243 1.31 -23.75 -21.34
N PHE A 244 0.07 -23.73 -20.84
CA PHE A 244 -0.64 -24.94 -20.45
C PHE A 244 -0.89 -25.86 -21.65
N SER A 245 -1.45 -25.36 -22.75
CA SER A 245 -1.74 -26.21 -23.92
C SER A 245 -0.50 -26.84 -24.55
N GLN A 246 0.66 -26.16 -24.55
CA GLN A 246 1.93 -26.77 -24.97
C GLN A 246 2.24 -28.01 -24.15
N THR A 247 2.16 -27.89 -22.82
CA THR A 247 2.42 -28.99 -21.88
C THR A 247 1.40 -30.11 -22.03
N LEU A 248 0.12 -29.77 -22.25
CA LEU A 248 -0.95 -30.74 -22.48
C LEU A 248 -0.72 -31.55 -23.76
N VAL A 249 -0.24 -30.92 -24.83
CA VAL A 249 0.12 -31.62 -26.08
C VAL A 249 1.35 -32.50 -25.87
N SER A 250 2.44 -31.96 -25.33
CA SER A 250 3.72 -32.67 -25.27
C SER A 250 3.76 -33.80 -24.25
N ASP A 251 3.17 -33.61 -23.08
CA ASP A 251 3.37 -34.50 -21.92
C ASP A 251 2.14 -35.35 -21.61
N PHE A 252 0.96 -34.92 -22.04
CA PHE A 252 -0.31 -35.63 -21.81
C PHE A 252 -0.96 -36.17 -23.08
N ASN A 253 -0.41 -35.86 -24.26
CA ASN A 253 -1.02 -36.18 -25.57
C ASN A 253 -2.46 -35.68 -25.70
N PHE A 254 -2.78 -34.55 -25.06
CA PHE A 254 -4.05 -33.87 -25.20
C PHE A 254 -3.95 -32.85 -26.33
N GLY A 255 -4.65 -33.12 -27.42
CA GLY A 255 -4.72 -32.24 -28.59
C GLY A 255 -3.62 -32.51 -29.61
N ARG A 256 -3.80 -31.92 -30.79
CA ARG A 256 -2.90 -32.04 -31.96
C ARG A 256 -1.87 -30.92 -32.01
N SER A 257 -2.21 -29.75 -31.47
CA SER A 257 -1.36 -28.55 -31.50
C SER A 257 -1.66 -27.65 -30.30
N ALA A 258 -0.65 -26.91 -29.83
CA ALA A 258 -0.83 -25.92 -28.77
C ALA A 258 -1.70 -24.73 -29.24
N LEU A 259 -2.21 -23.95 -28.28
CA LEU A 259 -2.94 -22.72 -28.57
C LEU A 259 -2.07 -21.74 -29.37
N VAL A 260 -2.65 -21.16 -30.42
CA VAL A 260 -2.05 -20.07 -31.20
C VAL A 260 -2.63 -18.75 -30.70
N ILE A 261 -1.74 -17.82 -30.33
CA ILE A 261 -2.13 -16.48 -29.90
C ILE A 261 -2.58 -15.71 -31.14
N PRO A 262 -3.78 -15.09 -31.15
CA PRO A 262 -4.23 -14.33 -32.32
C PRO A 262 -3.41 -13.05 -32.49
N ASP A 263 -3.16 -12.65 -33.74
CA ASP A 263 -2.43 -11.42 -34.07
C ASP A 263 -3.11 -10.16 -33.51
N LYS A 264 -4.43 -10.21 -33.36
CA LYS A 264 -5.24 -9.14 -32.77
C LYS A 264 -5.87 -9.61 -31.47
N ILE A 265 -5.39 -9.05 -30.36
CA ILE A 265 -5.97 -9.29 -29.04
C ILE A 265 -7.26 -8.46 -28.90
N PRO A 266 -8.38 -9.07 -28.47
CA PRO A 266 -9.61 -8.32 -28.22
C PRO A 266 -9.38 -7.21 -27.18
N PRO A 267 -9.75 -5.95 -27.48
CA PRO A 267 -9.61 -4.89 -26.50
C PRO A 267 -10.60 -5.11 -25.35
N ARG A 268 -10.20 -4.72 -24.14
CA ARG A 268 -11.12 -4.62 -23.00
C ARG A 268 -11.95 -3.34 -23.17
N PRO A 269 -13.30 -3.42 -23.15
CA PRO A 269 -14.15 -2.23 -23.09
C PRO A 269 -13.85 -1.44 -21.81
N LEU A 270 -13.58 -0.14 -21.94
CA LEU A 270 -13.33 0.74 -20.80
C LEU A 270 -13.93 2.12 -21.07
N SER A 271 -15.14 2.35 -20.58
CA SER A 271 -15.84 3.64 -20.72
C SER A 271 -15.39 4.64 -19.64
N THR A 272 -15.50 5.93 -19.97
CA THR A 272 -15.38 7.01 -18.98
C THR A 272 -16.56 6.91 -18.00
N PRO A 273 -16.32 7.06 -16.68
CA PRO A 273 -17.41 7.04 -15.70
C PRO A 273 -18.47 8.11 -16.00
N ALA A 274 -19.74 7.77 -15.85
CA ALA A 274 -20.84 8.72 -15.94
C ALA A 274 -21.24 9.22 -14.54
N ASN A 275 -22.01 10.30 -14.51
CA ASN A 275 -22.65 10.82 -13.29
C ASN A 275 -21.69 11.09 -12.13
N LEU A 276 -20.49 11.64 -12.40
CA LEU A 276 -19.61 12.13 -11.34
C LEU A 276 -20.34 13.20 -10.52
N ARG A 277 -20.34 13.02 -9.20
CA ARG A 277 -20.95 13.93 -8.22
C ARG A 277 -19.99 14.11 -7.06
N ALA A 278 -19.71 15.36 -6.71
CA ALA A 278 -19.12 15.73 -5.44
C ALA A 278 -20.21 16.42 -4.60
N ALA A 279 -20.42 15.98 -3.37
CA ALA A 279 -21.43 16.53 -2.48
C ALA A 279 -20.88 16.74 -1.06
N PRO A 280 -21.24 17.84 -0.39
CA PRO A 280 -20.89 18.03 1.01
C PRO A 280 -21.52 16.93 1.88
N ALA A 281 -20.77 16.47 2.86
CA ALA A 281 -21.19 15.50 3.85
C ALA A 281 -20.66 15.87 5.24
N PRO A 282 -21.23 15.34 6.33
CA PRO A 282 -20.78 15.66 7.68
C PRO A 282 -19.30 15.36 7.95
N SER A 283 -18.71 14.35 7.28
CA SER A 283 -17.28 14.00 7.39
C SER A 283 -16.36 14.75 6.41
N GLY A 284 -16.90 15.58 5.50
CA GLY A 284 -16.13 16.22 4.43
C GLY A 284 -16.91 16.29 3.11
N ILE A 285 -16.39 15.66 2.06
CA ILE A 285 -17.02 15.58 0.74
C ILE A 285 -17.11 14.12 0.28
N ILE A 286 -18.30 13.70 -0.16
CA ILE A 286 -18.51 12.38 -0.78
C ILE A 286 -18.46 12.57 -2.30
N ILE A 287 -17.59 11.81 -2.94
CA ILE A 287 -17.41 11.78 -4.40
C ILE A 287 -17.90 10.41 -4.90
N THR A 288 -18.86 10.40 -5.81
CA THR A 288 -19.45 9.18 -6.40
C THR A 288 -19.62 9.30 -7.91
N TRP A 289 -19.67 8.16 -8.59
CA TRP A 289 -19.91 8.04 -10.03
C TRP A 289 -20.57 6.69 -10.33
N ASP A 290 -21.01 6.49 -11.57
CA ASP A 290 -21.56 5.19 -12.00
C ASP A 290 -20.44 4.15 -12.10
N SER A 291 -20.70 2.94 -11.59
CA SER A 291 -19.78 1.81 -11.76
C SER A 291 -19.65 1.44 -13.24
N VAL A 292 -18.44 1.05 -13.65
CA VAL A 292 -18.12 0.66 -15.02
C VAL A 292 -17.79 -0.83 -14.98
N TYR A 293 -18.54 -1.62 -15.74
CA TYR A 293 -18.35 -3.06 -15.81
C TYR A 293 -16.95 -3.40 -16.30
N GLY A 294 -16.27 -4.32 -15.61
CA GLY A 294 -14.92 -4.75 -15.97
C GLY A 294 -13.79 -3.78 -15.61
N ALA A 295 -14.08 -2.72 -14.85
CA ALA A 295 -13.08 -1.83 -14.28
C ALA A 295 -12.22 -2.56 -13.24
N PHE A 296 -10.91 -2.34 -13.25
CA PHE A 296 -10.02 -2.83 -12.19
C PHE A 296 -9.95 -1.86 -11.01
N GLY A 297 -10.46 -0.66 -11.20
CA GLY A 297 -10.56 0.42 -10.23
C GLY A 297 -10.73 1.73 -10.97
N TYR A 298 -10.47 2.82 -10.28
CA TYR A 298 -10.55 4.17 -10.82
C TYR A 298 -9.35 4.97 -10.37
N ASP A 299 -8.84 5.82 -11.25
CA ASP A 299 -7.94 6.88 -10.81
C ASP A 299 -8.80 8.10 -10.52
N LEU A 300 -8.69 8.61 -9.29
CA LEU A 300 -9.31 9.84 -8.84
C LEU A 300 -8.23 10.91 -8.76
N GLN A 301 -8.52 12.06 -9.35
CA GLN A 301 -7.76 13.28 -9.11
C GLN A 301 -8.60 14.26 -8.31
N HIS A 302 -7.99 14.87 -7.30
CA HIS A 302 -8.61 15.91 -6.50
C HIS A 302 -7.60 16.98 -6.08
N ARG A 303 -8.07 18.18 -5.74
CA ARG A 303 -7.27 19.30 -5.22
C ARG A 303 -8.16 20.31 -4.50
N LEU A 304 -7.57 21.20 -3.70
CA LEU A 304 -8.29 22.38 -3.25
C LEU A 304 -8.39 23.40 -4.39
N ALA A 305 -9.53 24.07 -4.50
CA ALA A 305 -9.74 25.08 -5.53
C ALA A 305 -8.71 26.21 -5.37
N GLY A 306 -8.01 26.52 -6.47
CA GLY A 306 -6.93 27.51 -6.49
C GLY A 306 -5.53 26.90 -6.41
N GLU A 307 -5.39 25.62 -6.06
CA GLU A 307 -4.11 24.91 -6.14
C GLU A 307 -3.79 24.48 -7.56
N GLY A 308 -2.50 24.51 -7.92
CA GLY A 308 -2.02 24.15 -9.25
C GLY A 308 -2.04 22.64 -9.50
N ASP A 309 -1.56 21.87 -8.52
CA ASP A 309 -1.29 20.44 -8.66
C ASP A 309 -2.51 19.58 -8.28
N TRP A 310 -2.64 18.43 -8.92
CA TRP A 310 -3.66 17.43 -8.62
C TRP A 310 -3.07 16.31 -7.78
N GLU A 311 -3.68 16.03 -6.64
CA GLU A 311 -3.45 14.78 -5.92
C GLU A 311 -4.13 13.63 -6.66
N SER A 312 -3.41 12.51 -6.82
CA SER A 312 -3.90 11.34 -7.55
C SER A 312 -3.96 10.12 -6.62
N THR A 313 -5.13 9.48 -6.57
CA THR A 313 -5.37 8.29 -5.74
C THR A 313 -6.04 7.22 -6.59
N HIS A 314 -5.59 5.97 -6.48
CA HIS A 314 -6.30 4.83 -7.05
C HIS A 314 -7.33 4.29 -6.07
N VAL A 315 -8.56 4.02 -6.53
CA VAL A 315 -9.66 3.53 -5.70
C VAL A 315 -10.35 2.32 -6.34
N ASP A 316 -10.70 1.33 -5.53
CA ASP A 316 -11.21 0.03 -6.01
C ASP A 316 -12.72 0.01 -6.32
N CYS A 317 -13.43 1.11 -6.05
CA CYS A 317 -14.88 1.19 -6.19
C CYS A 317 -15.34 2.59 -6.57
N ASN A 318 -16.61 2.73 -6.93
CA ASN A 318 -17.20 3.96 -7.45
C ASN A 318 -17.59 4.99 -6.35
N ARG A 319 -16.75 5.13 -5.32
CA ARG A 319 -16.94 6.04 -4.20
C ARG A 319 -15.61 6.41 -3.56
N TYR A 320 -15.47 7.67 -3.18
CA TYR A 320 -14.37 8.18 -2.39
C TYR A 320 -14.85 9.27 -1.44
N ASP A 321 -14.36 9.28 -0.21
CA ASP A 321 -14.74 10.25 0.81
C ASP A 321 -13.51 11.10 1.11
N GLN A 322 -13.49 12.33 0.61
CA GLN A 322 -12.46 13.29 0.98
C GLN A 322 -12.75 13.78 2.40
N GLN A 323 -11.95 13.28 3.34
CA GLN A 323 -11.99 13.65 4.74
C GLN A 323 -11.00 14.78 5.06
N TRP A 324 -11.00 15.19 6.33
CA TRP A 324 -10.02 16.13 6.88
C TRP A 324 -9.97 17.49 6.17
N LEU A 325 -11.14 17.99 5.80
CA LEU A 325 -11.31 19.32 5.22
C LEU A 325 -11.70 20.33 6.31
N HIS A 326 -11.32 21.59 6.13
CA HIS A 326 -11.85 22.72 6.87
C HIS A 326 -13.12 23.26 6.20
N LYS A 327 -14.03 23.83 7.01
CA LYS A 327 -15.25 24.45 6.51
C LYS A 327 -14.94 25.57 5.51
N GLY A 328 -15.66 25.57 4.39
CA GLY A 328 -15.51 26.57 3.32
C GLY A 328 -14.44 26.23 2.28
N GLN A 329 -13.62 25.20 2.50
CA GLN A 329 -12.71 24.70 1.47
C GLN A 329 -13.51 24.10 0.31
N THR A 330 -13.12 24.43 -0.92
CA THR A 330 -13.71 23.85 -2.12
C THR A 330 -12.78 22.78 -2.67
N VAL A 331 -13.29 21.57 -2.89
CA VAL A 331 -12.54 20.50 -3.55
C VAL A 331 -13.01 20.38 -4.99
N GLU A 332 -12.07 20.36 -5.91
CA GLU A 332 -12.29 19.98 -7.31
C GLU A 332 -11.86 18.53 -7.49
N CYS A 333 -12.61 17.76 -8.28
CA CYS A 333 -12.28 16.37 -8.55
C CYS A 333 -12.65 15.94 -9.96
N ARG A 334 -11.96 14.93 -10.47
CA ARG A 334 -12.28 14.22 -11.70
C ARG A 334 -11.85 12.77 -11.58
N VAL A 335 -12.53 11.88 -12.29
CA VAL A 335 -12.29 10.44 -12.21
C VAL A 335 -12.11 9.86 -13.61
N ARG A 336 -11.36 8.77 -13.72
CA ARG A 336 -11.33 7.92 -14.92
C ARG A 336 -11.32 6.47 -14.52
N THR A 337 -11.84 5.62 -15.39
CA THR A 337 -11.79 4.17 -15.20
C THR A 337 -10.37 3.68 -15.47
N SER A 338 -9.89 2.75 -14.65
CA SER A 338 -8.59 2.10 -14.79
C SER A 338 -8.76 0.61 -15.10
N GLY A 339 -8.12 0.16 -16.17
CA GLY A 339 -7.97 -1.24 -16.55
C GLY A 339 -6.56 -1.76 -16.27
N GLY A 340 -5.87 -1.19 -15.26
CA GLY A 340 -4.45 -1.42 -14.97
C GLY A 340 -3.56 -0.31 -15.53
N ASP A 341 -2.25 -0.42 -15.35
CA ASP A 341 -1.22 0.62 -15.53
C ASP A 341 -1.36 1.41 -16.83
N THR A 342 -1.57 0.74 -17.96
CA THR A 342 -1.56 1.37 -19.30
C THR A 342 -2.94 1.64 -19.88
N LEU A 343 -3.97 0.89 -19.49
CA LEU A 343 -5.31 1.01 -20.06
C LEU A 343 -6.18 1.93 -19.20
N LYS A 344 -6.42 3.15 -19.67
CA LYS A 344 -7.19 4.18 -18.96
C LYS A 344 -8.26 4.80 -19.86
N SER A 345 -9.43 5.11 -19.31
CA SER A 345 -10.43 5.92 -20.02
C SER A 345 -10.01 7.40 -20.08
N ALA A 346 -10.76 8.22 -20.83
CA ALA A 346 -10.68 9.66 -20.65
C ALA A 346 -11.14 10.05 -19.23
N TRP A 347 -10.65 11.19 -18.74
CA TRP A 347 -11.16 11.81 -17.51
C TRP A 347 -12.59 12.31 -17.71
N THR A 348 -13.38 12.27 -16.64
CA THR A 348 -14.66 13.00 -16.59
C THR A 348 -14.44 14.51 -16.67
N HIS A 349 -15.54 15.26 -16.79
CA HIS A 349 -15.54 16.67 -16.41
C HIS A 349 -15.15 16.83 -14.93
N ILE A 350 -14.73 18.04 -14.56
CA ILE A 350 -14.43 18.38 -13.16
C ILE A 350 -15.75 18.62 -12.43
N ALA A 351 -15.93 17.95 -11.30
CA ALA A 351 -16.98 18.24 -10.33
C ALA A 351 -16.36 18.93 -9.10
N SER A 352 -17.15 19.73 -8.39
CA SER A 352 -16.67 20.39 -7.18
C SER A 352 -17.74 20.46 -6.09
N ALA A 353 -17.29 20.57 -4.84
CA ALA A 353 -18.14 20.80 -3.69
C ALA A 353 -17.42 21.63 -2.63
N VAL A 354 -18.19 22.36 -1.83
CA VAL A 354 -17.69 23.15 -0.69
C VAL A 354 -17.89 22.33 0.57
N ALA A 355 -16.81 22.09 1.32
CA ALA A 355 -16.84 21.32 2.55
C ALA A 355 -17.57 22.08 3.67
N ASN A 356 -18.45 21.38 4.38
CA ASN A 356 -19.08 21.86 5.61
C ASN A 356 -19.10 20.74 6.66
N PRO A 357 -17.92 20.27 7.09
CA PRO A 357 -17.82 19.15 8.02
C PRO A 357 -18.40 19.51 9.39
N GLN A 358 -18.96 18.50 10.05
CA GLN A 358 -19.57 18.55 11.38
C GLN A 358 -18.80 17.70 12.41
N THR A 359 -17.68 17.09 11.99
CA THR A 359 -16.82 16.26 12.82
C THR A 359 -16.22 17.05 13.99
N ALA A 360 -15.94 16.35 15.10
CA ALA A 360 -15.26 16.96 16.25
C ALA A 360 -13.77 17.21 15.96
N PRO A 361 -13.16 18.26 16.55
CA PRO A 361 -11.70 18.44 16.54
C PRO A 361 -10.97 17.25 17.19
N ALA A 362 -9.67 17.14 16.94
CA ALA A 362 -8.80 16.20 17.66
C ALA A 362 -8.80 16.44 19.19
N PRO A 363 -8.49 15.42 20.00
CA PRO A 363 -8.31 15.60 21.44
C PRO A 363 -7.14 16.56 21.73
N ILE A 364 -7.19 17.18 22.91
CA ILE A 364 -6.21 18.18 23.37
C ILE A 364 -5.46 17.67 24.60
N ASN A 365 -4.39 18.36 24.99
CA ASN A 365 -3.56 18.02 26.15
C ASN A 365 -3.08 16.56 26.10
N MET A 366 -2.67 16.11 24.91
CA MET A 366 -2.13 14.76 24.73
C MET A 366 -0.78 14.66 25.44
N VAL A 367 -0.64 13.66 26.31
CA VAL A 367 0.59 13.34 27.05
C VAL A 367 1.01 11.92 26.71
N THR A 368 2.19 11.73 26.12
CA THR A 368 2.74 10.42 25.74
C THR A 368 3.94 10.03 26.58
N HIS A 369 4.07 8.76 26.95
CA HIS A 369 5.28 8.21 27.58
C HIS A 369 5.65 6.89 26.93
N ALA A 370 6.92 6.70 26.61
CA ALA A 370 7.42 5.44 26.07
C ALA A 370 7.33 4.33 27.14
N THR A 371 6.95 3.13 26.72
CA THR A 371 7.02 1.92 27.53
C THR A 371 8.04 0.96 26.92
N SER A 372 8.31 -0.17 27.60
CA SER A 372 9.29 -1.16 27.11
C SER A 372 8.99 -1.71 25.72
N THR A 373 7.72 -1.79 25.33
CA THR A 373 7.24 -2.38 24.07
C THR A 373 6.19 -1.52 23.37
N GLY A 374 6.06 -0.24 23.73
CA GLY A 374 5.20 0.72 23.04
C GLY A 374 5.12 2.07 23.76
N PHE A 375 3.91 2.56 24.00
CA PHE A 375 3.69 3.83 24.71
C PHE A 375 2.33 3.89 25.41
N SER A 376 2.26 4.68 26.48
CA SER A 376 1.01 5.15 27.07
C SER A 376 0.68 6.54 26.55
N ILE A 377 -0.60 6.85 26.38
CA ILE A 377 -1.07 8.18 26.01
C ILE A 377 -2.31 8.55 26.83
N SER A 378 -2.38 9.79 27.32
CA SER A 378 -3.56 10.36 27.96
C SER A 378 -3.95 11.69 27.30
N TRP A 379 -5.21 12.09 27.39
CA TRP A 379 -5.71 13.28 26.71
C TRP A 379 -6.97 13.83 27.36
N THR A 380 -7.40 15.01 26.92
CA THR A 380 -8.69 15.61 27.24
C THR A 380 -9.54 15.73 25.97
N ASN A 381 -10.86 15.60 26.11
CA ASN A 381 -11.79 15.81 25.00
C ASN A 381 -11.63 17.23 24.39
N PRO A 382 -11.85 17.40 23.07
CA PRO A 382 -11.93 18.73 22.47
C PRO A 382 -13.05 19.56 23.12
N PRO A 383 -12.91 20.90 23.21
CA PRO A 383 -13.99 21.75 23.70
C PRO A 383 -15.11 21.87 22.66
N PRO A 384 -16.40 21.92 23.09
CA PRO A 384 -17.53 22.20 22.20
C PRO A 384 -17.51 23.66 21.69
N PRO A 385 -18.25 24.00 20.61
CA PRO A 385 -19.26 23.18 19.94
C PRO A 385 -18.71 22.30 18.80
N TYR A 386 -19.21 21.06 18.73
CA TYR A 386 -19.15 20.15 17.57
C TYR A 386 -20.40 19.26 17.57
N ALA A 387 -20.69 18.56 16.48
CA ALA A 387 -21.90 17.76 16.36
C ALA A 387 -21.69 16.31 16.83
N GLY A 388 -22.68 15.79 17.57
CA GLY A 388 -22.73 14.40 18.04
C GLY A 388 -21.81 14.11 19.23
N ASP A 389 -22.06 12.97 19.87
CA ASP A 389 -21.23 12.48 20.96
C ASP A 389 -19.97 11.79 20.42
N ILE A 390 -18.89 11.87 21.20
CA ILE A 390 -17.65 11.14 20.92
C ILE A 390 -17.89 9.65 21.20
N ASP A 391 -17.79 8.80 20.18
CA ASP A 391 -17.86 7.33 20.33
C ASP A 391 -16.48 6.75 20.71
N ARG A 392 -15.42 7.20 20.03
CA ARG A 392 -14.05 6.71 20.23
C ARG A 392 -13.00 7.68 19.68
N TYR A 393 -11.74 7.38 19.95
CA TYR A 393 -10.58 8.03 19.38
C TYR A 393 -9.83 7.07 18.46
N GLY A 394 -9.31 7.58 17.36
CA GLY A 394 -8.37 6.85 16.50
C GLY A 394 -6.94 7.26 16.80
N ILE A 395 -6.14 6.36 17.36
CA ILE A 395 -4.69 6.56 17.52
C ILE A 395 -4.00 5.99 16.29
N THR A 396 -3.33 6.85 15.54
CA THR A 396 -2.46 6.45 14.43
C THR A 396 -1.01 6.49 14.88
N ASN A 397 -0.25 5.43 14.61
CA ASN A 397 1.19 5.39 14.84
C ASN A 397 1.96 4.93 13.59
N PHE A 398 3.16 5.48 13.40
CA PHE A 398 4.03 5.20 12.26
C PHE A 398 5.46 4.98 12.72
N ASP A 399 6.02 3.80 12.41
CA ASP A 399 7.42 3.47 12.68
C ASP A 399 8.33 4.19 11.67
N SER A 400 8.97 5.26 12.11
CA SER A 400 9.82 6.09 11.24
C SER A 400 11.21 5.51 11.02
N ASP A 401 11.62 4.52 11.81
CA ASP A 401 12.94 3.88 11.70
C ASP A 401 12.90 2.62 10.84
N GLN A 402 11.71 2.08 10.57
CA GLN A 402 11.50 0.96 9.67
C GLN A 402 11.21 1.45 8.24
N PRO A 403 12.13 1.25 7.27
CA PRO A 403 11.85 1.57 5.87
C PRO A 403 10.62 0.79 5.37
N GLY A 404 9.70 1.51 4.73
CA GLY A 404 8.45 0.94 4.22
C GLY A 404 7.43 0.56 5.29
N ALA A 405 7.54 1.09 6.51
CA ALA A 405 6.52 0.91 7.53
C ALA A 405 5.13 1.36 7.05
N PHE A 406 4.10 0.68 7.55
CA PHE A 406 2.71 1.06 7.32
C PHE A 406 2.18 1.89 8.50
N LEU A 407 1.26 2.80 8.21
CA LEU A 407 0.48 3.48 9.25
C LEU A 407 -0.42 2.46 9.94
N CYS A 408 -0.30 2.38 11.26
CA CYS A 408 -1.15 1.55 12.10
C CYS A 408 -2.20 2.45 12.78
N LYS A 409 -3.46 2.04 12.77
CA LYS A 409 -4.55 2.79 13.39
C LYS A 409 -5.41 1.91 14.28
N VAL A 410 -5.65 2.36 15.51
CA VAL A 410 -6.44 1.63 16.50
C VAL A 410 -7.46 2.56 17.16
N GLY A 411 -8.65 2.02 17.42
CA GLY A 411 -9.71 2.69 18.14
C GLY A 411 -9.55 2.50 19.64
N VAL A 412 -9.76 3.55 20.42
CA VAL A 412 -9.79 3.49 21.89
C VAL A 412 -10.92 4.34 22.47
N ARG A 413 -11.34 4.03 23.69
CA ARG A 413 -12.33 4.80 24.45
C ARG A 413 -11.72 5.25 25.78
N GLY A 414 -12.37 6.24 26.41
CA GLY A 414 -11.87 6.85 27.64
C GLY A 414 -10.96 8.03 27.34
N ASN A 415 -10.05 8.32 28.27
CA ASN A 415 -9.12 9.45 28.25
C ASN A 415 -7.64 9.03 28.35
N GLN A 416 -7.38 7.73 28.28
CA GLN A 416 -6.04 7.15 28.27
C GLN A 416 -6.04 5.81 27.53
N ALA A 417 -4.89 5.44 26.99
CA ALA A 417 -4.66 4.18 26.31
C ALA A 417 -3.21 3.73 26.45
N GLU A 418 -2.98 2.42 26.32
CA GLU A 418 -1.66 1.82 26.19
C GLU A 418 -1.56 1.07 24.87
N ILE A 419 -0.56 1.41 24.06
CA ILE A 419 -0.24 0.74 22.81
C ILE A 419 1.01 -0.12 23.07
N THR A 420 0.95 -1.39 22.70
CA THR A 420 2.01 -2.38 22.92
C THR A 420 2.34 -3.12 21.62
N GLY A 421 3.39 -3.97 21.65
CA GLY A 421 3.80 -4.76 20.49
C GLY A 421 4.59 -3.96 19.44
N LEU A 422 5.10 -2.79 19.82
CA LEU A 422 6.00 -1.98 19.00
C LEU A 422 7.45 -2.39 19.22
N THR A 423 8.32 -2.08 18.27
CA THR A 423 9.73 -2.49 18.27
C THR A 423 10.55 -1.61 19.23
N PRO A 424 11.19 -2.17 20.28
CA PRO A 424 12.08 -1.42 21.15
C PRO A 424 13.25 -0.80 20.38
N GLY A 425 13.57 0.46 20.68
CA GLY A 425 14.59 1.25 20.01
C GLY A 425 14.15 1.94 18.73
N HIS A 426 12.90 1.79 18.29
CA HIS A 426 12.35 2.49 17.13
C HIS A 426 11.55 3.74 17.54
N ARG A 427 11.57 4.75 16.67
CA ARG A 427 10.84 6.02 16.79
C ARG A 427 9.48 5.94 16.13
N TYR A 428 8.44 6.26 16.89
CA TYR A 428 7.06 6.29 16.42
C TYR A 428 6.49 7.70 16.44
N TYR A 429 6.00 8.17 15.28
CA TYR A 429 5.13 9.33 15.20
C TYR A 429 3.71 8.93 15.57
N ILE A 430 3.03 9.78 16.35
CA ILE A 430 1.70 9.49 16.90
C ILE A 430 0.76 10.64 16.54
N SER A 431 -0.44 10.32 16.08
CA SER A 431 -1.54 11.29 15.93
C SER A 431 -2.85 10.72 16.43
N MET A 432 -3.76 11.61 16.84
CA MET A 432 -5.09 11.25 17.31
C MET A 432 -6.17 12.04 16.60
N GLU A 433 -7.27 11.36 16.26
CA GLU A 433 -8.51 11.98 15.80
C GLU A 433 -9.69 11.53 16.65
N THR A 434 -10.71 12.38 16.71
CA THR A 434 -11.97 12.11 17.40
C THR A 434 -12.99 11.56 16.41
N TRP A 435 -13.70 10.49 16.80
CA TRP A 435 -14.81 9.94 16.03
C TRP A 435 -16.14 10.19 16.71
N THR A 436 -17.07 10.80 15.96
CA THR A 436 -18.48 10.93 16.35
C THR A 436 -19.37 10.17 15.36
N THR A 437 -20.69 10.24 15.54
CA THR A 437 -21.67 9.74 14.56
C THR A 437 -21.54 10.37 13.17
N PHE A 438 -20.81 11.48 13.05
CA PHE A 438 -20.57 12.19 11.79
C PHE A 438 -19.21 11.87 11.14
N GLY A 439 -18.40 10.99 11.74
CA GLY A 439 -17.12 10.53 11.21
C GLY A 439 -15.89 10.97 12.01
N GLY A 440 -14.71 10.64 11.51
CA GLY A 440 -13.42 11.05 12.06
C GLY A 440 -13.07 12.49 11.70
N GLY A 441 -12.70 13.29 12.70
CA GLY A 441 -12.22 14.66 12.50
C GLY A 441 -10.77 14.75 12.03
N ILE A 442 -10.31 15.98 11.76
CA ILE A 442 -8.91 16.25 11.42
C ILE A 442 -8.01 15.80 12.59
N PRO A 443 -7.00 14.94 12.36
CA PRO A 443 -6.11 14.48 13.42
C PRO A 443 -5.16 15.58 13.90
N ALA A 444 -4.72 15.49 15.16
CA ALA A 444 -3.62 16.27 15.72
C ALA A 444 -2.48 15.37 16.15
N ALA A 445 -1.24 15.84 15.99
CA ALA A 445 -0.05 15.10 16.41
C ALA A 445 0.12 15.10 17.94
N ALA A 446 0.47 13.95 18.51
CA ALA A 446 1.02 13.83 19.85
C ALA A 446 2.56 13.82 19.80
N ARG A 447 3.24 13.89 20.94
CA ARG A 447 4.70 13.77 20.96
C ARG A 447 5.13 12.37 20.54
N ALA A 448 6.08 12.31 19.61
CA ALA A 448 6.72 11.08 19.19
C ALA A 448 7.47 10.42 20.36
N VAL A 449 7.60 9.10 20.29
CA VAL A 449 8.25 8.27 21.32
C VAL A 449 9.35 7.42 20.68
N LEU A 450 10.40 7.16 21.45
CA LEU A 450 11.44 6.18 21.18
C LEU A 450 11.20 5.01 22.13
N VAL A 451 10.67 3.91 21.60
CA VAL A 451 10.15 2.81 22.41
C VAL A 451 11.28 2.16 23.23
N GLY A 452 11.00 1.84 24.48
CA GLY A 452 11.97 1.24 25.40
C GLY A 452 13.04 2.18 25.94
N ARG A 453 12.97 3.48 25.65
CA ARG A 453 13.84 4.51 26.23
C ARG A 453 13.10 5.39 27.23
N GLY A 454 13.85 6.01 28.13
CA GLY A 454 13.33 6.92 29.16
C GLY A 454 13.54 8.39 28.79
N SER A 455 13.70 9.23 29.81
CA SER A 455 13.95 10.66 29.64
C SER A 455 15.32 10.91 28.99
N PRO A 456 15.39 11.76 27.94
CA PRO A 456 16.64 12.06 27.27
C PRO A 456 17.56 12.96 28.11
N ALA A 457 18.86 12.92 27.80
CA ALA A 457 19.83 13.86 28.37
C ALA A 457 19.70 15.27 27.76
N VAL A 458 20.19 16.29 28.48
CA VAL A 458 20.23 17.68 28.01
C VAL A 458 21.13 17.77 26.76
N PRO A 459 20.68 18.37 25.65
CA PRO A 459 21.55 18.66 24.51
C PRO A 459 22.72 19.55 24.92
N THR A 460 23.93 19.21 24.47
CA THR A 460 25.16 19.96 24.77
C THR A 460 25.82 20.44 23.50
N SER A 461 26.75 21.40 23.62
CA SER A 461 27.55 21.91 22.49
C SER A 461 26.67 22.51 21.38
N LEU A 462 25.63 23.27 21.77
CA LEU A 462 24.77 23.96 20.81
C LEU A 462 25.61 24.99 20.05
N ARG A 463 25.46 25.02 18.73
CA ARG A 463 26.07 26.02 17.85
C ARG A 463 24.97 26.76 17.12
N ALA A 464 25.11 28.08 17.01
CA ALA A 464 24.23 28.94 16.24
C ALA A 464 25.07 29.72 15.22
N ARG A 465 24.60 29.73 13.97
CA ARG A 465 25.25 30.41 12.85
C ARG A 465 24.21 31.21 12.09
N ALA A 466 24.37 32.53 12.04
CA ALA A 466 23.57 33.37 11.16
C ALA A 466 23.81 32.96 9.69
N LEU A 467 22.74 32.69 8.96
CA LEU A 467 22.75 32.48 7.51
C LEU A 467 22.61 33.83 6.80
N ASP A 468 21.70 34.66 7.30
CA ASP A 468 21.48 36.06 6.95
C ASP A 468 20.93 36.82 8.18
N ALA A 469 20.42 38.04 7.99
CA ALA A 469 19.86 38.83 9.08
C ALA A 469 18.59 38.23 9.71
N LEU A 470 17.85 37.39 8.98
CA LEU A 470 16.55 36.83 9.35
C LEU A 470 16.57 35.30 9.45
N ALA A 471 17.67 34.62 9.12
CA ALA A 471 17.78 33.17 9.17
C ALA A 471 18.98 32.70 10.00
N VAL A 472 18.75 31.75 10.91
CA VAL A 472 19.80 31.12 11.74
C VAL A 472 19.77 29.61 11.56
N GLU A 473 20.96 29.00 11.49
CA GLU A 473 21.17 27.57 11.59
C GLU A 473 21.64 27.23 13.01
N LEU A 474 20.94 26.32 13.67
CA LEU A 474 21.32 25.71 14.93
C LEU A 474 21.86 24.30 14.68
N ALA A 475 22.91 23.88 15.39
CA ALA A 475 23.45 22.53 15.28
C ALA A 475 23.92 21.98 16.63
N TRP A 476 23.63 20.70 16.90
CA TRP A 476 24.03 20.00 18.12
C TRP A 476 24.21 18.48 17.88
N PRO A 477 24.96 17.75 18.72
CA PRO A 477 25.06 16.30 18.65
C PRO A 477 23.72 15.61 18.99
N GLU A 478 23.42 14.50 18.33
CA GLU A 478 22.26 13.66 18.63
C GLU A 478 22.31 13.12 20.08
N VAL A 479 21.17 13.20 20.77
CA VAL A 479 20.91 12.60 22.07
C VAL A 479 20.27 11.22 21.85
N LEU A 480 20.92 10.16 22.33
CA LEU A 480 20.57 8.77 22.04
C LEU A 480 19.12 8.39 22.39
N ASP A 481 18.60 8.90 23.50
CA ASP A 481 17.25 8.57 23.99
C ASP A 481 16.17 9.55 23.51
N ALA A 482 16.51 10.47 22.59
CA ALA A 482 15.57 11.47 22.11
C ALA A 482 14.71 10.94 20.94
N ALA A 483 13.39 11.04 21.10
CA ALA A 483 12.45 10.88 19.99
C ALA A 483 12.36 12.14 19.12
N GLY A 484 12.74 13.30 19.66
CA GLY A 484 12.82 14.56 18.93
C GLY A 484 13.34 15.72 19.81
N TYR A 485 13.27 16.93 19.26
CA TYR A 485 13.78 18.14 19.89
C TYR A 485 12.78 19.29 19.73
N ASP A 486 12.68 20.14 20.75
CA ASP A 486 12.03 21.44 20.68
C ASP A 486 13.11 22.54 20.68
N VAL A 487 12.96 23.53 19.79
CA VAL A 487 13.80 24.74 19.79
C VAL A 487 13.05 25.86 20.51
N TRP A 488 13.75 26.53 21.42
CA TRP A 488 13.24 27.63 22.22
C TRP A 488 13.94 28.93 21.83
N VAL A 489 13.17 29.99 21.68
CA VAL A 489 13.66 31.34 21.38
C VAL A 489 13.23 32.32 22.46
N ARG A 490 14.07 33.28 22.79
CA ARG A 490 13.71 34.42 23.66
C ARG A 490 14.44 35.69 23.24
N ARG A 491 13.87 36.84 23.62
CA ARG A 491 14.45 38.17 23.43
C ARG A 491 14.71 38.79 24.81
N GLU A 492 15.87 39.42 25.00
CA GLU A 492 16.14 40.19 26.21
C GLU A 492 15.52 41.60 26.11
N GLY A 493 14.63 41.96 27.05
CA GLY A 493 13.98 43.28 27.14
C GLY A 493 13.10 43.44 28.39
N PRO A 494 12.81 44.67 28.88
CA PRO A 494 12.31 44.93 30.25
C PRO A 494 10.83 44.57 30.51
N ILE A 495 10.14 43.95 29.56
CA ILE A 495 8.71 43.66 29.66
C ILE A 495 8.53 42.15 29.53
N HIS A 496 8.08 41.53 30.62
CA HIS A 496 7.74 40.11 30.72
C HIS A 496 6.88 39.64 29.53
N GLY A 497 7.51 38.95 28.58
CA GLY A 497 6.84 38.31 27.46
C GLY A 497 7.67 37.16 26.93
N ARG A 498 7.56 35.98 27.56
CA ARG A 498 8.04 34.72 26.98
C ARG A 498 7.26 34.45 25.70
N LEU A 499 7.77 34.87 24.55
CA LEU A 499 7.37 34.29 23.27
C LEU A 499 8.21 33.03 23.05
N GLY A 500 8.00 32.00 23.87
CA GLY A 500 8.56 30.69 23.60
C GLY A 500 7.80 30.06 22.45
N VAL A 501 8.21 30.31 21.21
CA VAL A 501 7.65 29.60 20.06
C VAL A 501 8.25 28.21 20.07
N ARG A 502 7.47 27.23 20.51
CA ARG A 502 7.78 25.81 20.28
C ARG A 502 7.56 25.52 18.82
N LEU A 503 8.63 25.22 18.10
CA LEU A 503 8.54 24.79 16.72
C LEU A 503 8.56 23.26 16.68
N SER A 504 7.37 22.67 16.69
CA SER A 504 7.16 21.23 16.65
C SER A 504 6.48 20.83 15.33
N PRO A 505 6.71 19.61 14.81
CA PRO A 505 5.96 19.07 13.68
C PRO A 505 4.54 18.70 14.17
N THR A 506 3.68 19.70 14.34
CA THR A 506 2.33 19.52 14.92
C THR A 506 1.21 19.45 13.90
N LEU A 507 1.52 19.55 12.61
CA LEU A 507 0.52 19.48 11.55
C LEU A 507 0.67 18.19 10.76
N TRP A 508 -0.46 17.54 10.49
CA TRP A 508 -0.59 16.56 9.42
C TRP A 508 -1.08 17.29 8.17
N PRO A 509 -0.59 17.00 6.95
CA PRO A 509 0.40 15.97 6.60
C PRO A 509 1.80 16.34 7.13
N LEU A 510 2.60 15.32 7.49
CA LEU A 510 3.95 15.45 8.05
C LEU A 510 4.75 16.56 7.34
N PRO A 511 4.97 17.75 7.93
CA PRO A 511 5.89 18.71 7.36
C PRO A 511 7.30 18.11 7.41
N GLU A 512 8.14 18.51 6.46
CA GLU A 512 9.59 18.38 6.59
C GLU A 512 9.97 18.80 8.00
N SER A 513 10.56 17.89 8.78
CA SER A 513 10.97 18.20 10.13
C SER A 513 11.89 19.41 10.08
N MET A 514 11.52 20.47 10.77
CA MET A 514 12.35 21.67 10.91
C MET A 514 13.78 21.37 11.38
N VAL A 515 13.96 20.22 12.03
CA VAL A 515 15.25 19.64 12.39
C VAL A 515 15.64 18.59 11.34
N HIS A 516 16.72 18.83 10.61
CA HIS A 516 17.33 17.91 9.66
C HIS A 516 18.48 17.14 10.32
N VAL A 517 18.65 15.88 9.92
CA VAL A 517 19.73 15.01 10.40
C VAL A 517 20.86 14.99 9.36
N SER A 518 22.10 15.16 9.80
CA SER A 518 23.29 15.04 8.95
C SER A 518 24.37 14.21 9.63
N ASP A 519 25.23 13.56 8.84
CA ASP A 519 26.38 12.83 9.37
C ASP A 519 27.29 13.79 10.16
N GLY A 520 27.59 13.44 11.41
CA GLY A 520 28.40 14.27 12.28
C GLY A 520 29.88 14.14 12.00
N THR A 521 30.66 15.07 12.57
CA THR A 521 32.13 15.06 12.50
C THR A 521 32.78 14.01 13.41
N ILE A 522 31.99 13.36 14.26
CA ILE A 522 32.39 12.26 15.14
C ILE A 522 31.84 10.95 14.55
N PRO A 523 32.67 9.94 14.26
CA PRO A 523 32.20 8.65 13.78
C PRO A 523 31.17 8.03 14.73
N GLY A 524 29.96 7.79 14.23
CA GLY A 524 28.86 7.18 14.99
C GLY A 524 27.94 8.17 15.73
N CYS A 525 28.20 9.47 15.72
CA CYS A 525 27.30 10.48 16.30
C CYS A 525 26.73 11.36 15.19
N LYS A 526 25.40 11.40 15.03
CA LYS A 526 24.76 12.28 14.07
C LYS A 526 24.75 13.72 14.58
N THR A 527 24.75 14.69 13.67
CA THR A 527 24.54 16.11 13.97
C THR A 527 23.12 16.49 13.58
N MET A 528 22.36 16.95 14.57
CA MET A 528 21.04 17.55 14.39
C MET A 528 21.23 19.00 13.95
N LYS A 529 20.42 19.46 13.00
CA LYS A 529 20.43 20.84 12.50
C LYS A 529 19.02 21.39 12.44
N ALA A 530 18.80 22.63 12.84
CA ALA A 530 17.53 23.33 12.62
C ALA A 530 17.76 24.67 11.93
N ILE A 531 16.96 24.98 10.91
CA ILE A 531 17.01 26.29 10.24
C ILE A 531 15.74 27.05 10.61
N LEU A 532 15.92 28.24 11.19
CA LEU A 532 14.84 29.14 11.56
C LEU A 532 14.86 30.36 10.63
N PRO A 533 13.99 30.42 9.62
CA PRO A 533 13.87 31.59 8.74
C PRO A 533 12.94 32.67 9.33
N ASN A 534 12.94 33.84 8.71
CA ASN A 534 12.00 34.96 8.99
C ASN A 534 12.01 35.46 10.44
N MET A 535 13.17 35.43 11.09
CA MET A 535 13.39 35.92 12.46
C MET A 535 13.58 37.45 12.46
N GLU A 536 12.49 38.18 12.63
CA GLU A 536 12.54 39.64 12.82
C GLU A 536 12.79 40.04 14.29
N PRO A 537 13.46 41.16 14.60
CA PRO A 537 14.07 42.12 13.67
C PRO A 537 15.41 41.64 13.09
N SER A 538 16.22 40.91 13.87
CA SER A 538 17.37 40.17 13.34
C SER A 538 17.73 38.96 14.22
N VAL A 539 18.37 37.94 13.66
CA VAL A 539 18.69 36.69 14.39
C VAL A 539 19.63 36.86 15.58
N TRP A 540 20.47 37.91 15.59
CA TRP A 540 21.34 38.21 16.73
C TRP A 540 20.66 39.03 17.83
N ASP A 541 19.38 39.40 17.67
CA ASP A 541 18.53 39.95 18.74
C ASP A 541 17.81 38.86 19.56
N TRP A 542 18.06 37.59 19.24
CA TRP A 542 17.44 36.43 19.87
C TRP A 542 18.49 35.53 20.54
N GLU A 543 18.09 34.90 21.64
CA GLU A 543 18.78 33.75 22.22
C GLU A 543 18.03 32.46 21.90
N TYR A 544 18.78 31.39 21.66
CA TYR A 544 18.27 30.08 21.25
C TYR A 544 18.74 29.00 22.22
N ALA A 545 17.84 28.08 22.57
CA ALA A 545 18.16 26.87 23.32
C ALA A 545 17.40 25.67 22.75
N VAL A 546 17.90 24.46 23.02
CA VAL A 546 17.31 23.21 22.53
C VAL A 546 17.00 22.30 23.70
N GLU A 547 15.84 21.65 23.65
CA GLU A 547 15.40 20.63 24.60
C GLU A 547 15.16 19.32 23.83
N ALA A 548 15.73 18.22 24.30
CA ALA A 548 15.39 16.88 23.80
C ALA A 548 14.14 16.34 24.53
N TYR A 549 13.32 15.56 23.82
CA TYR A 549 12.16 14.88 24.40
C TYR A 549 12.03 13.42 23.93
N ASN A 550 11.38 12.59 24.76
CA ASN A 550 10.88 11.27 24.41
C ASN A 550 9.45 11.12 24.95
N GLY A 551 8.45 11.21 24.08
CA GLY A 551 7.11 11.57 24.54
C GLY A 551 7.15 12.91 25.29
N ASP A 552 6.42 13.01 26.39
CA ASP A 552 6.40 14.17 27.28
C ASP A 552 7.48 14.13 28.37
N ASP A 553 8.33 13.10 28.38
CA ASP A 553 9.57 13.13 29.16
C ASP A 553 10.56 14.07 28.48
N ARG A 554 10.94 15.12 29.20
CA ARG A 554 11.86 16.14 28.73
C ARG A 554 13.19 16.00 29.43
N SER A 555 14.23 16.37 28.69
CA SER A 555 15.51 16.69 29.27
C SER A 555 15.42 18.03 30.04
N GLY A 556 16.37 18.92 29.84
CA GLY A 556 16.28 20.33 30.15
C GLY A 556 16.77 21.13 28.96
N LEU A 557 16.75 22.45 29.08
CA LEU A 557 17.30 23.31 28.04
C LEU A 557 18.82 23.19 27.99
N SER A 558 19.37 23.19 26.79
CA SER A 558 20.78 23.51 26.54
C SER A 558 21.13 24.90 27.08
N GLU A 559 22.41 25.25 26.98
CA GLU A 559 22.82 26.65 27.07
C GLU A 559 22.04 27.54 26.09
N TRP A 560 21.71 28.76 26.52
CA TRP A 560 21.16 29.80 25.65
C TRP A 560 22.31 30.42 24.86
N LEU A 561 22.13 30.56 23.55
CA LEU A 561 23.14 31.07 22.64
C LEU A 561 22.56 32.13 21.72
N THR A 562 23.28 33.24 21.54
CA THR A 562 23.02 34.23 20.49
C THR A 562 23.96 33.98 19.31
N PRO A 563 23.48 33.88 18.06
CA PRO A 563 24.36 33.77 16.91
C PRO A 563 25.20 35.05 16.78
N PRO A 564 26.49 34.94 16.46
CA PRO A 564 27.30 36.12 16.20
C PRO A 564 26.73 36.88 14.99
N PRO A 565 26.72 38.22 15.00
CA PRO A 565 26.39 39.01 13.82
C PRO A 565 27.27 38.59 12.64
N LEU A 566 26.74 38.65 11.43
CA LEU A 566 27.56 38.46 10.23
C LEU A 566 28.70 39.47 10.25
N ALA A 567 29.93 39.01 10.02
CA ALA A 567 31.06 39.91 9.87
C ALA A 567 30.70 40.93 8.78
N PRO A 568 30.95 42.24 8.99
CA PRO A 568 30.75 43.20 7.92
C PRO A 568 31.55 42.70 6.72
N GLU A 569 30.90 42.59 5.56
CA GLU A 569 31.62 42.36 4.32
C GLU A 569 32.77 43.36 4.32
N LYS A 570 34.01 42.86 4.30
CA LYS A 570 35.12 43.70 3.90
C LYS A 570 34.81 44.08 2.47
N MET A 571 34.16 45.22 2.27
CA MET A 571 34.17 45.91 1.00
C MET A 571 35.65 46.18 0.70
N SER A 572 36.24 45.27 -0.06
CA SER A 572 37.48 45.54 -0.75
C SER A 572 37.17 46.67 -1.72
N LEU A 573 37.64 47.87 -1.39
CA LEU A 573 37.71 49.06 -2.25
C LEU A 573 38.65 48.84 -3.45
N ALA A 574 38.57 47.67 -4.12
CA ALA A 574 39.42 47.35 -5.26
C ALA A 574 38.70 47.39 -6.61
N THR A 575 37.38 47.62 -6.66
CA THR A 575 36.68 47.90 -7.91
C THR A 575 35.43 48.74 -7.66
N THR A 576 35.59 50.05 -7.49
CA THR A 576 34.51 51.01 -7.70
C THR A 576 35.14 52.35 -8.08
N ASP A 577 35.04 52.71 -9.36
CA ASP A 577 35.59 53.96 -9.92
C ASP A 577 34.75 55.20 -9.60
N LEU A 578 33.88 55.18 -8.57
CA LEU A 578 33.07 56.35 -8.19
C LEU A 578 32.83 56.39 -6.69
N ILE A 579 33.54 57.32 -6.02
CA ILE A 579 33.17 57.84 -4.71
C ILE A 579 32.29 59.07 -4.96
N HIS A 580 31.02 59.01 -4.58
CA HIS A 580 30.16 60.19 -4.53
C HIS A 580 30.37 60.90 -3.18
N ILE A 581 31.04 62.06 -3.20
CA ILE A 581 31.15 62.94 -2.04
C ILE A 581 30.09 64.04 -2.20
N GLU A 582 29.12 64.08 -1.29
CA GLU A 582 28.16 65.19 -1.20
C GLU A 582 28.65 66.18 -0.14
N LEU A 583 29.15 67.33 -0.58
CA LEU A 583 29.50 68.45 0.30
C LEU A 583 28.24 69.26 0.59
N LYS A 584 27.78 69.25 1.85
CA LYS A 584 26.78 70.22 2.31
C LYS A 584 27.44 71.59 2.48
N HIS A 585 27.02 72.55 1.67
CA HIS A 585 27.31 73.97 1.86
C HIS A 585 26.10 74.68 2.47
N GLY A 586 26.32 75.40 3.59
CA GLY A 586 25.44 76.45 4.11
C GLY A 586 24.33 75.97 5.02
#